data_AF-A0A1C7MUF4-F1
#
_entry.id   AF-A0A1C7MUF4-F1
#
_cell.length_a   1.000
_cell.length_b   1.000
_cell.length_c   1.000
_cell.angle_alpha   90.00
_cell.angle_beta   90.00
_cell.angle_gamma   90.00
#
_symmetry.space_group_name_H-M   'P 1'
#
loop_
_entity.id
_entity.type
_entity.pdbx_description
1 polymer ?
#
loop_
_entity_poly.entity_id
_entity_poly.type
_entity_poly.pdbx_seq_one_letter_code
_entity_poly.pdbx_strand_id
1 'polypeptide(L)'
;TEANSSEALQAATQQQEQSKTKKGSSSHSGNGALKQPKVSETKDDKPPVGSAEWHKLRRENHKQVERRRRETINDGINEIARIVPGCEKNKGSILQRAAAYIRQLKETEASSMEKWTLEKLLTDQAMSELNRQVEVLKSELDRIRMENSYLKRELEAATSHRRDNSKRQKLDHEK
;
A
#
# COMPACT_ATOMS: atom_id res chain seq x y z
N THR A 1 -12.18 -15.66 22.54
CA THR A 1 -12.08 -15.43 21.08
C THR A 1 -11.60 -14.02 20.72
N GLU A 2 -11.22 -13.19 21.70
CA GLU A 2 -10.76 -11.79 21.49
C GLU A 2 -9.26 -11.66 21.15
N ALA A 3 -8.47 -12.74 21.28
CA ALA A 3 -7.03 -12.72 21.01
C ALA A 3 -6.67 -12.59 19.52
N ASN A 4 -7.60 -12.89 18.60
CA ASN A 4 -7.33 -12.91 17.16
C ASN A 4 -7.47 -11.54 16.47
N SER A 5 -8.12 -10.56 17.12
CA SER A 5 -8.31 -9.22 16.53
C SER A 5 -7.11 -8.29 16.73
N SER A 6 -6.30 -8.51 17.77
CA SER A 6 -5.09 -7.71 18.03
C SER A 6 -3.94 -8.08 17.08
N GLU A 7 -3.80 -9.36 16.74
CA GLU A 7 -2.79 -9.85 15.79
C GLU A 7 -3.06 -9.34 14.36
N ALA A 8 -4.32 -9.22 13.95
CA ALA A 8 -4.67 -8.71 12.62
C ALA A 8 -4.26 -7.23 12.43
N LEU A 9 -4.40 -6.41 13.47
CA LEU A 9 -3.99 -5.00 13.46
C LEU A 9 -2.45 -4.84 13.44
N GLN A 10 -1.73 -5.71 14.15
CA GLN A 10 -0.25 -5.72 14.12
C GLN A 10 0.30 -6.24 12.78
N ALA A 11 -0.34 -7.25 12.17
CA ALA A 11 0.09 -7.80 10.88
C ALA A 11 -0.12 -6.82 9.70
N ALA A 12 -1.21 -6.04 9.71
CA ALA A 12 -1.45 -5.01 8.70
C ALA A 12 -0.43 -3.86 8.78
N THR A 13 0.02 -3.51 9.98
CA THR A 13 1.03 -2.47 10.20
C THR A 13 2.42 -2.91 9.72
N GLN A 14 2.79 -4.19 9.90
CA GLN A 14 4.09 -4.73 9.46
C GLN A 14 4.25 -4.87 7.93
N GLN A 15 3.16 -5.09 7.18
CA GLN A 15 3.26 -5.20 5.71
C GLN A 15 3.49 -3.85 5.02
N GLN A 16 3.18 -2.72 5.66
CA GLN A 16 3.38 -1.40 5.05
C GLN A 16 4.82 -0.86 5.20
N GLU A 17 5.59 -1.32 6.19
CA GLU A 17 6.99 -0.88 6.42
C GLU A 17 8.02 -1.56 5.50
N GLN A 18 7.74 -2.74 4.94
CA GLN A 18 8.70 -3.46 4.09
C GLN A 18 8.86 -2.90 2.67
N SER A 19 8.06 -1.90 2.28
CA SER A 19 8.11 -1.30 0.94
C SER A 19 9.04 -0.07 0.82
N LYS A 20 9.69 0.38 1.91
CA LYS A 20 10.54 1.60 1.90
C LYS A 20 12.06 1.40 1.89
N THR A 21 12.58 0.18 1.83
CA THR A 21 14.04 -0.06 1.91
C THR A 21 14.59 -0.89 0.76
N LYS A 22 14.45 -0.44 -0.51
CA LYS A 22 15.25 -1.02 -1.61
C LYS A 22 15.35 -0.10 -2.85
N LYS A 23 16.09 1.00 -2.71
CA LYS A 23 16.91 1.66 -3.76
C LYS A 23 17.96 2.48 -3.00
N GLY A 24 19.27 2.36 -3.12
CA GLY A 24 20.16 1.56 -3.95
C GLY A 24 21.54 2.15 -3.70
N SER A 25 22.37 1.49 -2.90
CA SER A 25 23.77 1.87 -2.70
C SER A 25 24.58 1.32 -3.88
N SER A 26 24.92 2.17 -4.83
CA SER A 26 25.95 1.89 -5.84
C SER A 26 27.03 2.94 -5.72
N SER A 27 28.18 2.48 -5.24
CA SER A 27 29.47 3.10 -5.41
C SER A 27 29.82 3.16 -6.91
N HIS A 28 30.21 4.33 -7.39
CA HIS A 28 30.98 4.48 -8.62
C HIS A 28 32.00 5.61 -8.43
N SER A 29 33.26 5.21 -8.23
CA SER A 29 34.40 5.95 -8.72
C SER A 29 34.31 6.02 -10.23
N GLY A 30 34.37 7.21 -10.80
CA GLY A 30 34.36 7.40 -12.24
C GLY A 30 34.72 8.84 -12.59
N ASN A 31 36.00 9.05 -12.88
CA ASN A 31 36.52 10.26 -13.51
C ASN A 31 35.71 10.60 -14.78
N GLY A 32 35.11 11.79 -14.80
CA GLY A 32 34.41 12.34 -15.96
C GLY A 32 34.83 13.80 -16.16
N ALA A 33 35.90 14.00 -16.92
CA ALA A 33 36.39 15.31 -17.32
C ALA A 33 35.39 15.99 -18.27
N LEU A 34 34.57 16.89 -17.74
CA LEU A 34 33.83 17.90 -18.52
C LEU A 34 34.66 19.18 -18.53
N LYS A 35 35.26 19.46 -19.70
CA LYS A 35 36.02 20.67 -20.02
C LYS A 35 35.13 21.91 -19.83
N GLN A 36 35.32 22.63 -18.74
CA GLN A 36 35.04 24.06 -18.67
C GLN A 36 36.24 24.83 -19.24
N PRO A 37 36.03 25.97 -19.92
CA PRO A 37 37.13 26.76 -20.45
C PRO A 37 37.97 27.27 -19.29
N LYS A 38 39.25 26.88 -19.27
CA LYS A 38 40.23 27.34 -18.30
C LYS A 38 40.38 28.85 -18.43
N VAL A 39 39.73 29.60 -17.55
CA VAL A 39 40.23 30.92 -17.17
C VAL A 39 41.38 30.65 -16.21
N SER A 40 42.58 31.04 -16.63
CA SER A 40 43.81 30.95 -15.87
C SER A 40 43.70 31.75 -14.57
N GLU A 41 43.32 31.10 -13.48
CA GLU A 41 43.44 31.65 -12.13
C GLU A 41 44.89 31.48 -11.66
N THR A 42 45.64 32.57 -11.73
CA THR A 42 46.90 32.75 -11.01
C THR A 42 46.63 32.61 -9.51
N LYS A 43 47.08 31.50 -8.95
CA LYS A 43 47.29 31.34 -7.50
C LYS A 43 48.39 32.33 -7.12
N ASP A 44 48.06 33.37 -6.35
CA ASP A 44 48.94 34.09 -5.39
C ASP A 44 48.57 35.56 -5.11
N ASP A 45 47.38 36.05 -5.48
CA ASP A 45 46.92 37.38 -5.04
C ASP A 45 45.88 37.30 -3.91
N LYS A 46 46.25 36.66 -2.77
CA LYS A 46 45.50 36.93 -1.53
C LYS A 46 46.00 38.28 -1.01
N PRO A 47 45.18 39.35 -1.07
CA PRO A 47 45.62 40.66 -0.63
C PRO A 47 46.12 40.60 0.82
N PRO A 48 47.19 41.34 1.18
CA PRO A 48 47.82 41.24 2.48
C PRO A 48 46.81 41.48 3.61
N VAL A 49 46.89 40.69 4.68
CA VAL A 49 45.96 40.76 5.82
C VAL A 49 46.00 42.17 6.42
N GLY A 50 44.84 42.81 6.55
CA GLY A 50 44.72 44.21 7.00
C GLY A 50 44.75 45.26 5.87
N SER A 51 45.01 44.87 4.62
CA SER A 51 44.87 45.77 3.47
C SER A 51 43.39 46.05 3.15
N ALA A 52 43.14 47.17 2.47
CA ALA A 52 41.79 47.57 2.04
C ALA A 52 41.13 46.51 1.13
N GLU A 53 41.91 45.88 0.24
CA GLU A 53 41.46 44.81 -0.65
C GLU A 53 41.13 43.52 0.13
N TRP A 54 41.89 43.19 1.18
CA TRP A 54 41.57 42.08 2.07
C TRP A 54 40.25 42.30 2.81
N HIS A 55 40.02 43.50 3.34
CA HIS A 55 38.75 43.86 3.98
C HIS A 55 37.56 43.85 3.00
N LYS A 56 37.78 44.24 1.74
CA LYS A 56 36.76 44.21 0.67
C LYS A 56 36.41 42.78 0.28
N LEU A 57 37.41 41.93 0.04
CA LEU A 57 37.21 40.52 -0.30
C LEU A 57 36.47 39.78 0.81
N ARG A 58 36.83 40.02 2.08
CA ARG A 58 36.15 39.41 3.22
C ARG A 58 34.69 39.84 3.33
N ARG A 59 34.39 41.13 3.13
CA ARG A 59 33.00 41.64 3.10
C ARG A 59 32.21 41.03 1.96
N GLU A 60 32.79 40.94 0.77
CA GLU A 60 32.10 40.38 -0.40
C GLU A 60 31.86 38.88 -0.26
N ASN A 61 32.85 38.14 0.23
CA ASN A 61 32.69 36.73 0.54
C ASN A 61 31.56 36.51 1.55
N HIS A 62 31.51 37.31 2.63
CA HIS A 62 30.43 37.24 3.61
C HIS A 62 29.06 37.55 3.00
N LYS A 63 28.95 38.56 2.11
CA LYS A 63 27.71 38.83 1.36
C LYS A 63 27.30 37.66 0.47
N GLN A 64 28.26 37.03 -0.20
CA GLN A 64 28.00 35.91 -1.08
C GLN A 64 27.50 34.68 -0.31
N VAL A 65 28.10 34.40 0.85
CA VAL A 65 27.64 33.35 1.78
C VAL A 65 26.21 33.62 2.23
N GLU A 66 25.91 34.85 2.66
CA GLU A 66 24.57 35.28 3.05
C GLU A 66 23.55 35.12 1.91
N ARG A 67 23.90 35.56 0.69
CA ARG A 67 23.03 35.42 -0.49
C ARG A 67 22.70 33.96 -0.77
N ARG A 68 23.69 33.07 -0.78
CA ARG A 68 23.46 31.64 -0.99
C ARG A 68 22.53 31.05 0.07
N ARG A 69 22.70 31.41 1.35
CA ARG A 69 21.79 30.95 2.41
C ARG A 69 20.35 31.39 2.14
N ARG A 70 20.15 32.64 1.74
CA ARG A 70 18.81 33.17 1.41
C ARG A 70 18.19 32.46 0.22
N GLU A 71 18.98 32.14 -0.80
CA GLU A 71 18.52 31.37 -1.97
C GLU A 71 18.06 29.98 -1.55
N THR A 72 18.87 29.23 -0.79
CA THR A 72 18.48 27.91 -0.29
C THR A 72 17.19 27.93 0.52
N ILE A 73 16.99 28.94 1.38
CA ILE A 73 15.76 29.09 2.16
C ILE A 73 14.56 29.39 1.23
N ASN A 74 14.75 30.27 0.25
CA ASN A 74 13.69 30.63 -0.68
C ASN A 74 13.27 29.44 -1.54
N ASP A 75 14.24 28.65 -2.00
CA ASP A 75 14.00 27.44 -2.77
C ASP A 75 13.20 26.42 -1.94
N GLY A 76 13.56 26.23 -0.67
CA GLY A 76 12.80 25.39 0.26
C GLY A 76 11.36 25.85 0.46
N ILE A 77 11.11 27.16 0.60
CA ILE A 77 9.75 27.71 0.74
C ILE A 77 8.94 27.53 -0.55
N ASN A 78 9.57 27.73 -1.71
CA ASN A 78 8.91 27.56 -3.00
C ASN A 78 8.58 26.10 -3.30
N GLU A 79 9.40 25.16 -2.82
CA GLU A 79 9.11 23.72 -2.92
C GLU A 79 7.83 23.37 -2.14
N ILE A 80 7.73 23.85 -0.90
CA ILE A 80 6.53 23.66 -0.08
C ILE A 80 5.29 24.22 -0.79
N ALA A 81 5.39 25.41 -1.38
CA ALA A 81 4.27 26.03 -2.10
C ALA A 81 3.78 25.24 -3.32
N ARG A 82 4.62 24.37 -3.90
CA ARG A 82 4.23 23.54 -5.06
C ARG A 82 3.38 22.34 -4.67
N ILE A 83 3.64 21.76 -3.49
CA ILE A 83 2.98 20.53 -3.03
C ILE A 83 1.76 20.80 -2.14
N VAL A 84 1.68 21.99 -1.54
CA VAL A 84 0.57 22.40 -0.68
C VAL A 84 -0.48 23.14 -1.52
N PRO A 85 -1.74 22.69 -1.53
CA PRO A 85 -2.78 23.33 -2.33
C PRO A 85 -3.14 24.73 -1.77
N GLY A 86 -3.47 25.66 -2.67
CA GLY A 86 -3.97 26.98 -2.29
C GLY A 86 -2.92 27.87 -1.62
N CYS A 87 -1.64 27.63 -1.90
CA CYS A 87 -0.55 28.52 -1.51
C CYS A 87 -0.48 29.76 -2.42
N GLU A 88 -0.33 30.93 -1.79
CA GLU A 88 -0.08 32.20 -2.47
C GLU A 88 1.42 32.55 -2.44
N LYS A 89 1.81 33.70 -3.01
CA LYS A 89 3.22 34.15 -3.08
C LYS A 89 3.81 34.62 -1.73
N ASN A 90 3.02 34.69 -0.67
CA ASN A 90 3.46 35.17 0.64
C ASN A 90 4.11 34.02 1.46
N LYS A 91 5.39 34.18 1.81
CA LYS A 91 6.16 33.20 2.60
C LYS A 91 5.49 32.81 3.93
N GLY A 92 4.92 33.77 4.67
CA GLY A 92 4.23 33.49 5.92
C GLY A 92 2.96 32.67 5.70
N SER A 93 2.17 33.03 4.68
CA SER A 93 0.96 32.29 4.28
C SER A 93 1.28 30.86 3.83
N ILE A 94 2.35 30.68 3.04
CA ILE A 94 2.83 29.34 2.62
C ILE A 94 3.11 28.46 3.84
N LEU A 95 3.85 28.97 4.83
CA LEU A 95 4.18 28.21 6.04
C LEU A 95 2.94 27.87 6.88
N GLN A 96 2.02 28.82 7.05
CA GLN A 96 0.78 28.59 7.79
C GLN A 96 -0.13 27.58 7.08
N ARG A 97 -0.27 27.68 5.75
CA ARG A 97 -1.01 26.73 4.91
C ARG A 97 -0.41 25.34 4.98
N ALA A 98 0.91 25.22 4.89
CA ALA A 98 1.61 23.94 5.00
C ALA A 98 1.34 23.26 6.36
N ALA A 99 1.41 24.02 7.45
CA ALA A 99 1.12 23.48 8.79
C ALA A 99 -0.35 23.04 8.95
N ALA A 100 -1.29 23.77 8.35
CA ALA A 100 -2.71 23.39 8.32
C ALA A 100 -2.92 22.12 7.47
N TYR A 101 -2.31 22.07 6.29
CA TYR A 101 -2.43 20.94 5.37
C TYR A 101 -1.83 19.65 5.94
N ILE A 102 -0.68 19.73 6.64
CA ILE A 102 -0.10 18.57 7.34
C ILE A 102 -1.05 18.03 8.41
N ARG A 103 -1.72 18.90 9.17
CA ARG A 103 -2.73 18.48 10.16
C ARG A 103 -3.93 17.81 9.48
N GLN A 104 -4.44 18.41 8.42
CA GLN A 104 -5.55 17.85 7.64
C GLN A 104 -5.17 16.50 7.03
N LEU A 105 -3.96 16.35 6.49
CA LEU A 105 -3.48 15.07 5.94
C LEU A 105 -3.45 13.98 7.01
N LYS A 106 -2.97 14.28 8.22
CA LYS A 106 -2.98 13.34 9.35
C LYS A 106 -4.41 12.93 9.75
N GLU A 107 -5.32 13.90 9.83
CA GLU A 107 -6.73 13.63 10.15
C GLU A 107 -7.41 12.81 9.05
N THR A 108 -7.14 13.14 7.79
CA THR A 108 -7.65 12.41 6.62
C THR A 108 -7.10 10.98 6.57
N GLU A 109 -5.81 10.80 6.89
CA GLU A 109 -5.17 9.48 6.99
C GLU A 109 -5.81 8.63 8.08
N ALA A 110 -6.02 9.19 9.28
CA ALA A 110 -6.70 8.50 10.38
C ALA A 110 -8.13 8.10 10.01
N SER A 111 -8.93 9.04 9.49
CA SER A 111 -10.31 8.75 9.06
C SER A 111 -10.37 7.74 7.91
N SER A 112 -9.42 7.80 6.96
CA SER A 112 -9.33 6.83 5.87
C SER A 112 -8.99 5.43 6.39
N MET A 113 -8.10 5.34 7.37
CA MET A 113 -7.72 4.08 8.03
C MET A 113 -8.90 3.47 8.80
N GLU A 114 -9.67 4.28 9.54
CA GLU A 114 -10.88 3.83 10.22
C GLU A 114 -11.93 3.32 9.23
N LYS A 115 -12.19 4.07 8.16
CA LYS A 115 -13.14 3.67 7.11
C LYS A 115 -12.71 2.35 6.46
N TRP A 116 -11.44 2.24 6.08
CA TRP A 116 -10.91 1.01 5.48
C TRP A 116 -11.03 -0.18 6.43
N THR A 117 -10.72 0.01 7.72
CA THR A 117 -10.81 -1.04 8.73
C THR A 117 -12.25 -1.53 8.90
N LEU A 118 -13.21 -0.62 8.93
CA LEU A 118 -14.63 -0.96 9.02
C LEU A 118 -15.11 -1.71 7.77
N GLU A 119 -14.80 -1.21 6.57
CA GLU A 119 -15.13 -1.88 5.31
C GLU A 119 -14.52 -3.27 5.26
N LYS A 120 -13.25 -3.41 5.67
CA LYS A 120 -12.57 -4.70 5.73
C LYS A 120 -13.29 -5.68 6.65
N LEU A 121 -13.62 -5.28 7.87
CA LEU A 121 -14.34 -6.13 8.83
C LEU A 121 -15.70 -6.59 8.29
N LEU A 122 -16.48 -5.68 7.70
CA LEU A 122 -17.79 -5.99 7.14
C LEU A 122 -17.69 -6.96 5.95
N THR A 123 -16.72 -6.75 5.07
CA THR A 123 -16.49 -7.68 3.95
C THR A 123 -16.02 -9.04 4.42
N ASP A 124 -15.14 -9.12 5.43
CA ASP A 124 -14.69 -10.38 6.01
C ASP A 124 -15.84 -11.13 6.69
N GLN A 125 -16.73 -10.42 7.39
CA GLN A 125 -17.94 -11.00 7.96
C GLN A 125 -18.87 -11.55 6.87
N ALA A 126 -19.13 -10.78 5.81
CA ALA A 126 -19.97 -11.21 4.70
C ALA A 126 -19.37 -12.42 3.96
N MET A 127 -18.05 -12.44 3.74
CA MET A 127 -17.34 -13.58 3.15
C MET A 127 -17.43 -14.83 4.04
N SER A 128 -17.26 -14.67 5.36
CA SER A 128 -17.39 -15.79 6.30
C SER A 128 -18.79 -16.40 6.28
N GLU A 129 -19.82 -15.55 6.28
CA GLU A 129 -21.21 -15.99 6.21
C GLU A 129 -21.53 -16.67 4.87
N LEU A 130 -21.07 -16.12 3.75
CA LEU A 130 -21.25 -16.75 2.44
C LEU A 130 -20.57 -18.13 2.38
N ASN A 131 -19.34 -18.25 2.90
CA ASN A 131 -18.64 -19.53 2.96
C ASN A 131 -19.38 -20.55 3.83
N ARG A 132 -19.95 -20.13 4.97
CA ARG A 132 -20.80 -20.97 5.81
C ARG A 132 -22.04 -21.45 5.06
N GLN A 133 -22.74 -20.57 4.33
CA GLN A 133 -23.90 -20.95 3.52
C GLN A 133 -23.54 -21.94 2.42
N VAL A 134 -22.40 -21.74 1.76
CA VAL A 134 -21.88 -22.69 0.75
C VAL A 134 -21.63 -24.07 1.37
N GLU A 135 -21.04 -24.13 2.57
CA GLU A 135 -20.77 -25.40 3.25
C GLU A 135 -22.07 -26.14 3.62
N VAL A 136 -23.06 -25.41 4.16
CA VAL A 136 -24.38 -25.97 4.47
C VAL A 136 -25.03 -26.55 3.20
N LEU A 137 -25.06 -25.78 2.11
CA LEU A 137 -25.67 -26.23 0.85
C LEU A 137 -24.96 -27.45 0.26
N LYS A 138 -23.62 -27.52 0.34
CA LYS A 138 -22.87 -28.71 -0.05
C LYS A 138 -23.27 -29.93 0.77
N SER A 139 -23.39 -29.79 2.09
CA SER A 139 -23.79 -30.88 2.97
C SER A 139 -25.20 -31.39 2.68
N GLU A 140 -26.14 -30.48 2.39
CA GLU A 140 -27.51 -30.83 2.02
C GLU A 140 -27.57 -31.52 0.65
N LEU A 141 -26.82 -31.01 -0.32
CA LEU A 141 -26.69 -31.60 -1.65
C LEU A 141 -26.18 -33.04 -1.56
N ASP A 142 -25.15 -33.29 -0.76
CA ASP A 142 -24.58 -34.62 -0.57
C ASP A 142 -25.56 -35.56 0.16
N ARG A 143 -26.28 -35.05 1.18
CA ARG A 143 -27.34 -35.80 1.86
C ARG A 143 -28.43 -36.25 0.89
N ILE A 144 -28.96 -35.33 0.09
CA ILE A 144 -30.02 -35.60 -0.90
C ILE A 144 -29.51 -36.54 -2.00
N ARG A 145 -28.25 -36.42 -2.41
CA ARG A 145 -27.63 -37.35 -3.37
C ARG A 145 -27.54 -38.77 -2.82
N MET A 146 -27.17 -38.93 -1.55
CA MET A 146 -27.13 -40.23 -0.88
C MET A 146 -28.52 -40.85 -0.76
N GLU A 147 -29.52 -40.07 -0.35
CA GLU A 147 -30.92 -40.52 -0.26
C GLU A 147 -31.47 -40.93 -1.63
N ASN A 148 -31.24 -40.13 -2.68
CA ASN A 148 -31.61 -40.49 -4.04
C ASN A 148 -30.94 -41.77 -4.53
N SER A 149 -29.65 -41.97 -4.21
CA SER A 149 -28.92 -43.20 -4.55
C SER A 149 -29.53 -44.42 -3.85
N TYR A 150 -29.88 -44.27 -2.57
CA TYR A 150 -30.54 -45.32 -1.79
C TYR A 150 -31.91 -45.68 -2.36
N LEU A 151 -32.79 -44.70 -2.57
CA LEU A 151 -34.13 -44.91 -3.11
C LEU A 151 -34.10 -45.52 -4.51
N LYS A 152 -33.16 -45.11 -5.38
CA LYS A 152 -32.97 -45.72 -6.70
C LYS A 152 -32.64 -47.21 -6.61
N ARG A 153 -31.72 -47.60 -5.72
CA ARG A 153 -31.36 -49.02 -5.49
C ARG A 153 -32.53 -49.84 -4.97
N GLU A 154 -33.30 -49.28 -4.02
CA GLU A 154 -34.47 -49.96 -3.46
C GLU A 154 -35.55 -50.17 -4.53
N LEU A 155 -35.78 -49.17 -5.39
CA LEU A 155 -36.70 -49.26 -6.51
C LEU A 155 -36.23 -50.28 -7.56
N GLU A 156 -34.93 -50.35 -7.86
CA GLU A 156 -34.34 -51.39 -8.72
C GLU A 156 -34.51 -52.80 -8.14
N ALA A 157 -34.33 -52.96 -6.82
CA ALA A 157 -34.53 -54.23 -6.14
C ALA A 157 -36.00 -54.66 -6.17
N ALA A 158 -36.93 -53.76 -5.85
CA ALA A 158 -38.37 -54.03 -5.88
C ALA A 158 -38.88 -54.37 -7.28
N THR A 159 -38.40 -53.65 -8.31
CA THR A 159 -38.75 -53.93 -9.71
C THR A 159 -38.17 -55.25 -10.22
N SER A 160 -36.99 -55.65 -9.74
CA SER A 160 -36.39 -56.95 -10.03
C SER A 160 -37.17 -58.09 -9.36
N HIS A 161 -37.49 -57.95 -8.08
CA HIS A 161 -38.29 -58.93 -7.32
C HIS A 161 -39.69 -59.13 -7.93
N ARG A 162 -40.37 -58.04 -8.32
CA ARG A 162 -41.66 -58.12 -9.02
C ARG A 162 -41.56 -58.88 -10.35
N ARG A 163 -40.49 -58.66 -11.13
CA ARG A 163 -40.24 -59.38 -12.39
C ARG A 163 -40.06 -60.88 -12.16
N ASP A 164 -39.29 -61.26 -11.14
CA ASP A 164 -39.02 -62.67 -10.84
C ASP A 164 -40.27 -63.40 -10.35
N ASN A 165 -41.09 -62.76 -9.51
CA ASN A 165 -42.40 -63.32 -9.11
C ASN A 165 -43.35 -63.50 -10.30
N SER A 166 -43.38 -62.56 -11.25
CA SER A 166 -44.20 -62.68 -12.46
C SER A 166 -43.75 -63.84 -13.36
N LYS A 167 -42.42 -64.07 -13.49
CA LYS A 167 -41.89 -65.23 -14.22
C LYS A 167 -42.26 -66.55 -13.55
N ARG A 168 -42.15 -66.63 -12.22
CA ARG A 168 -42.52 -67.82 -11.44
C ARG A 168 -44.00 -68.19 -11.60
N GLN A 169 -44.91 -67.22 -11.47
CA GLN A 169 -46.35 -67.47 -11.66
C GLN A 169 -46.69 -67.99 -13.07
N LYS A 170 -46.00 -67.50 -14.11
CA LYS A 170 -46.20 -67.99 -15.48
C LYS A 170 -45.75 -69.45 -15.64
N LEU A 171 -44.60 -69.81 -15.07
CA LEU A 171 -44.08 -71.17 -15.06
C LEU A 171 -44.99 -72.17 -14.33
N ASP A 172 -45.65 -71.74 -13.27
CA ASP A 172 -46.58 -72.59 -12.51
C ASP A 172 -47.94 -72.78 -13.22
N HIS A 173 -48.34 -71.86 -14.13
CA HIS A 173 -49.56 -71.99 -14.95
C HIS A 173 -49.36 -72.83 -16.22
N GLU A 174 -48.12 -73.13 -16.60
CA GLU A 174 -47.78 -73.82 -17.86
C GLU A 174 -47.48 -75.33 -17.67
N LYS A 175 -47.68 -75.85 -16.45
CA LYS A 175 -47.57 -77.27 -16.08
C LYS A 175 -48.93 -77.86 -15.74
#